data_AF-A0A832LVR3-F1
#
_entry.id   AF-A0A832LVR3-F1
#
_cell.length_a   1.000
_cell.length_b   1.000
_cell.length_c   1.000
_cell.angle_alpha   90.00
_cell.angle_beta   90.00
_cell.angle_gamma   90.00
#
_symmetry.space_group_name_H-M   'P 1'
#
loop_
_entity.id
_entity.type
_entity.pdbx_description
1 polymer ?
#
loop_
_entity_poly.entity_id
_entity_poly.type
_entity_poly.pdbx_seq_one_letter_code
_entity_poly.pdbx_strand_id
1 'polypeptide(L)' 'SMNMSYKHAWDLVNSMNRQSKEPLVITFTGGKKGGGAKLTEAGEKAIETFWKLYQKFQEFLKEEEKSLNF' A
#
# COMPACT_ATOMS: atom_id res chain seq x y z
N SER A 1 4.34 -2.52 15.35
CA SER A 1 5.19 -3.11 14.28
C SER A 1 4.43 -4.23 13.59
N MET A 2 4.60 -4.45 12.28
CA MET A 2 3.78 -5.39 11.48
C MET A 2 4.06 -6.90 11.73
N ASN A 3 4.59 -7.30 12.89
CA ASN A 3 4.99 -8.68 13.22
C ASN A 3 5.72 -9.44 12.09
N MET A 4 6.62 -8.75 11.38
CA MET A 4 7.38 -9.31 10.26
C MET A 4 8.85 -8.89 10.34
N SER A 5 9.72 -9.70 9.74
CA SER A 5 11.14 -9.34 9.63
C SER A 5 11.33 -8.13 8.71
N TYR A 6 12.36 -7.34 8.99
CA TYR A 6 12.73 -6.20 8.14
C TYR A 6 12.97 -6.63 6.67
N LYS A 7 13.61 -7.79 6.47
CA LYS A 7 13.82 -8.37 5.14
C LYS A 7 12.49 -8.63 4.42
N HIS A 8 11.54 -9.26 5.11
CA HIS A 8 10.23 -9.53 4.54
C HIS A 8 9.49 -8.24 4.17
N ALA A 9 9.55 -7.21 5.02
CA ALA A 9 8.98 -5.90 4.70
C ALA A 9 9.60 -5.30 3.42
N TRP A 10 10.92 -5.42 3.25
CA TRP A 10 11.59 -4.95 2.03
C TRP A 10 11.25 -5.76 0.79
N ASP A 11 11.12 -7.08 0.91
CA ASP A 11 10.73 -7.94 -0.20
C ASP A 11 9.33 -7.55 -0.72
N LEU A 12 8.40 -7.21 0.19
CA LEU A 12 7.07 -6.69 -0.17
C LEU A 12 7.16 -5.34 -0.88
N VAL A 13 7.92 -4.39 -0.36
CA VAL A 13 8.11 -3.08 -1.00
C VAL A 13 8.71 -3.22 -2.40
N ASN A 14 9.75 -4.04 -2.54
CA ASN A 14 10.38 -4.32 -3.82
C ASN A 14 9.40 -4.99 -4.80
N SER A 15 8.56 -5.89 -4.31
CA SER A 15 7.51 -6.52 -5.11
C SER A 15 6.49 -5.50 -5.63
N MET A 16 6.01 -4.59 -4.77
CA MET A 16 5.07 -3.54 -5.16
C MET A 16 5.66 -2.57 -6.19
N ASN A 17 6.92 -2.16 -6.00
CA ASN A 17 7.62 -1.31 -6.96
C ASN A 17 7.76 -1.99 -8.33
N ARG A 18 8.09 -3.29 -8.38
CA ARG A 18 8.21 -4.02 -9.65
C ARG A 18 6.88 -4.19 -10.41
N GLN A 19 5.77 -4.27 -9.68
CA GLN A 19 4.44 -4.45 -10.26
C GLN A 19 3.83 -3.11 -10.73
N SER A 20 4.43 -2.00 -10.34
CA SER A 20 3.93 -0.66 -10.64
C SER A 20 4.67 -0.06 -11.83
N LYS A 21 4.01 0.85 -12.55
CA LYS A 21 4.63 1.60 -13.65
C LYS A 21 5.76 2.52 -13.16
N GLU A 22 5.56 3.09 -11.98
CA GLU A 22 6.52 3.95 -11.29
C GLU A 22 6.77 3.37 -9.89
N PRO A 23 7.99 3.51 -9.31
CA PRO A 23 8.24 3.08 -7.94
C PRO A 23 7.28 3.78 -6.97
N LEU A 24 6.65 3.01 -6.08
CA LEU A 24 5.74 3.53 -5.05
C LEU A 24 6.50 4.01 -3.81
N VAL A 25 7.62 3.35 -3.49
CA VAL A 25 8.50 3.69 -2.37
C VAL A 25 9.92 3.84 -2.88
N ILE A 26 10.61 4.89 -2.44
CA ILE A 26 12.03 5.10 -2.73
C ILE A 26 12.83 5.27 -1.44
N THR A 27 14.08 4.82 -1.49
CA THR A 27 15.05 5.07 -0.41
C THR A 27 15.76 6.40 -0.64
N PHE A 28 16.12 7.08 0.44
CA PHE A 28 17.04 8.20 0.40
C PHE A 28 18.20 7.95 1.34
N THR A 29 19.41 8.29 0.89
CA THR A 29 20.60 8.30 1.73
C THR A 29 20.65 9.62 2.48
N GLY A 30 20.35 9.61 3.77
CA GLY A 30 20.69 10.70 4.68
C GLY A 30 22.08 10.43 5.24
N GLY A 31 22.93 11.46 5.33
CA GLY A 31 24.29 11.39 5.88
C GLY A 31 24.35 10.92 7.35
N LYS A 32 24.97 11.69 8.25
CA LYS A 32 25.26 11.28 9.66
C LYS A 32 24.09 10.69 10.50
N LYS A 33 22.83 10.77 10.07
CA LYS A 33 21.65 10.23 10.75
C LYS A 33 21.02 8.98 10.10
N GLY A 34 21.61 8.45 9.03
CA GLY A 34 21.14 7.23 8.35
C GLY A 34 20.19 7.48 7.18
N GLY A 35 20.03 6.45 6.34
CA GLY A 35 19.07 6.43 5.24
C GLY A 35 17.65 6.11 5.70
N GLY A 36 16.66 6.42 4.85
CA GLY A 36 15.25 6.17 5.10
C GLY A 36 14.49 5.78 3.84
N ALA A 37 13.19 5.55 3.98
CA ALA A 37 12.27 5.29 2.89
C ALA A 37 11.15 6.34 2.89
N LYS A 38 10.68 6.72 1.71
CA LYS A 38 9.55 7.63 1.53
C LYS A 38 8.65 7.14 0.41
N LEU A 39 7.36 7.48 0.49
CA LEU A 39 6.46 7.31 -0.63
C LEU A 39 6.84 8.27 -1.76
N THR A 40 6.62 7.83 -2.98
CA THR A 40 6.56 8.71 -4.14
C THR A 40 5.13 9.25 -4.29
N GLU A 41 4.95 10.24 -5.17
CA GLU A 41 3.62 10.70 -5.55
C GLU A 41 2.75 9.55 -6.11
N ALA A 42 3.37 8.63 -6.87
CA ALA A 42 2.68 7.43 -7.36
C ALA A 42 2.26 6.50 -6.20
N GLY A 43 3.11 6.36 -5.18
CA GLY A 43 2.80 5.60 -3.96
C GLY A 43 1.64 6.19 -3.18
N GLU A 44 1.61 7.51 -3.00
CA GLU A 44 0.51 8.21 -2.34
C GLU A 44 -0.82 8.01 -3.10
N LYS A 45 -0.80 8.19 -4.43
CA LYS A 45 -1.96 7.96 -5.31
C LYS A 45 -2.45 6.50 -5.26
N ALA A 46 -1.53 5.54 -5.19
CA ALA A 46 -1.88 4.12 -5.10
C ALA A 46 -2.63 3.82 -3.79
N ILE A 47 -2.17 4.37 -2.66
CA ILE A 47 -2.82 4.22 -1.35
C ILE A 47 -4.21 4.86 -1.38
N GLU A 48 -4.33 6.09 -1.90
CA GLU A 48 -5.62 6.78 -2.02
C GLU A 48 -6.61 5.97 -2.88
N THR A 49 -6.14 5.45 -4.00
CA THR A 49 -6.96 4.65 -4.93
C THR A 49 -7.42 3.36 -4.27
N PHE A 50 -6.53 2.65 -3.57
CA PHE A 50 -6.87 1.44 -2.83
C PHE A 50 -7.98 1.71 -1.82
N TRP A 51 -7.87 2.75 -1.00
CA TRP A 51 -8.88 3.06 0.01
C TRP A 51 -10.22 3.46 -0.61
N LYS A 52 -10.22 4.22 -1.70
CA LYS A 52 -11.45 4.53 -2.44
C LYS A 52 -12.13 3.27 -2.97
N LEU A 53 -11.35 2.35 -3.56
CA LEU A 53 -11.89 1.09 -4.06
C LEU A 53 -12.40 0.21 -2.92
N TYR A 54 -11.65 0.13 -1.83
CA TYR A 54 -12.03 -0.64 -0.65
C TYR A 54 -13.35 -0.15 -0.05
N GLN A 55 -13.54 1.17 0.07
CA GLN A 55 -14.80 1.75 0.54
C GLN A 55 -15.98 1.36 -0.37
N LYS A 56 -15.83 1.53 -1.69
CA LYS A 56 -16.85 1.09 -2.65
C LYS A 56 -17.16 -0.40 -2.57
N PHE A 57 -16.13 -1.23 -2.36
CA PHE A 57 -16.30 -2.66 -2.19
C PHE A 57 -17.07 -3.00 -0.91
N GLN A 58 -16.79 -2.32 0.21
CA GLN A 58 -17.54 -2.49 1.46
C GLN A 58 -19.00 -2.03 1.34
N GLU A 59 -19.25 -0.91 0.65
CA GLU A 59 -20.60 -0.43 0.35
C GLU A 59 -21.38 -1.47 -0.45
N PHE A 60 -20.77 -1.98 -1.53
CA PHE A 60 -21.35 -3.04 -2.35
C PHE A 60 -21.69 -4.29 -1.53
N LEU A 61 -20.74 -4.80 -0.74
CA LEU A 61 -20.99 -5.99 0.10
C LEU A 61 -22.14 -5.78 1.08
N LYS A 62 -22.25 -4.58 1.66
CA LYS A 62 -23.33 -4.25 2.61
C LYS A 62 -24.69 -4.15 1.94
N GLU A 63 -24.76 -3.73 0.67
CA GLU A 63 -25.98 -3.72 -0.12
C GLU A 63 -26.42 -5.15 -0.47
N GLU A 64 -25.49 -5.97 -0.92
CA GLU A 64 -25.75 -7.37 -1.26
C GLU A 64 -26.19 -8.18 -0.03
N GLU A 65 -25.56 -8.00 1.13
CA GLU A 65 -25.95 -8.67 2.38
C GLU A 65 -27.41 -8.41 2.76
N LYS A 66 -27.90 -7.17 2.58
CA LYS A 66 -29.31 -6.83 2.81
C LYS A 66 -30.25 -7.47 1.80
N SER A 67 -29.78 -7.67 0.56
CA SER A 67 -30.57 -8.27 -0.51
C SER A 67 -30.67 -9.79 -0.38
N LEU A 68 -29.66 -10.41 0.22
CA LEU A 68 -29.49 -11.86 0.37
C LEU A 68 -30.10 -12.41 1.68
N ASN A 69 -31.09 -11.72 2.27
CA ASN A 69 -31.82 -12.19 3.45
C ASN A 69 -32.27 -13.66 3.30
N PHE A 70 -31.52 -14.56 3.92
CA PHE A 70 -32.03 -15.82 4.45
C PHE A 70 -32.70 -15.57 5.80
#